data_AF-A0A5N5MZP0-F1
#
_entry.id   AF-A0A5N5MZP0-F1
#
_cell.length_a   1.000
_cell.length_b   1.000
_cell.length_c   1.000
_cell.angle_alpha   90.00
_cell.angle_beta   90.00
_cell.angle_gamma   90.00
#
_symmetry.space_group_name_H-M   'P 1'
#
loop_
_entity.id
_entity.type
_entity.pdbx_description
1 polymer ?
#
loop_
_entity_poly.entity_id
_entity_poly.type
_entity_poly.pdbx_seq_one_letter_code
_entity_poly.pdbx_strand_id
1 'polypeptide(L)'
;MDYFLIWLSVSYSVILYSPLIAAQQFEYRFHICTDNSTYTANSSFPSNLNATLSSLYENASRSDGFGSISVGKNSDRVFALFLCRGDDSPESCRGCIKTARDEIKIRCPNYKEAIIWICLSGRVSDIPSCCSGKLGGNVLTPSCSIRFETYPFYTAPPAPPPPASSPSPPTPPTTALNPSGKDRVSTVVIVAIVILFGVSIVLWICMGFCFLRRRRRARKNRESVEENDVGDEITTVESLQFDLSTIEAATNNFSPDNKLGEGGFGEVYNVSNLQCI
;
A
#
# COMPACT_ATOMS: atom_id res chain seq x y z
N MET A 1 -27.83 31.11 23.82
CA MET A 1 -26.73 30.14 24.04
C MET A 1 -26.59 29.16 22.86
N ASP A 2 -27.46 29.24 21.87
CA ASP A 2 -27.60 28.22 20.82
C ASP A 2 -26.50 28.29 19.76
N TYR A 3 -25.99 29.49 19.47
CA TYR A 3 -24.92 29.68 18.49
C TYR A 3 -23.58 29.05 18.90
N PHE A 4 -23.29 28.99 20.21
CA PHE A 4 -22.07 28.35 20.73
C PHE A 4 -22.14 26.82 20.61
N LEU A 5 -23.31 26.24 20.89
CA LEU A 5 -23.54 24.80 20.75
C LEU A 5 -23.54 24.36 19.27
N ILE A 6 -24.05 25.19 18.37
CA ILE A 6 -23.97 24.95 16.92
C ILE A 6 -22.52 24.98 16.46
N TRP A 7 -21.72 25.95 16.90
CA TRP A 7 -20.30 26.04 16.56
C TRP A 7 -19.49 24.85 17.08
N LEU A 8 -19.78 24.38 18.31
CA LEU A 8 -19.21 23.15 18.85
C LEU A 8 -19.64 21.90 18.06
N SER A 9 -20.89 21.82 17.59
CA SER A 9 -21.36 20.69 16.78
C SER A 9 -20.71 20.64 15.39
N VAL A 10 -20.50 21.81 14.76
CA VAL A 10 -19.88 21.92 13.44
C VAL A 10 -18.38 21.64 13.54
N SER A 11 -17.70 22.16 14.56
CA SER A 11 -16.29 21.84 14.80
C SER A 11 -16.08 20.36 15.16
N TYR A 12 -16.96 19.78 15.99
CA TYR A 12 -16.94 18.35 16.30
C TYR A 12 -17.17 17.49 15.04
N SER A 13 -18.10 17.90 14.17
CA SER A 13 -18.34 17.23 12.89
C SER A 13 -17.13 17.36 11.96
N VAL A 14 -16.49 18.54 11.86
CA VAL A 14 -15.28 18.72 11.04
C VAL A 14 -14.11 17.90 11.57
N ILE A 15 -13.97 17.70 12.89
CA ILE A 15 -12.96 16.82 13.49
C ILE A 15 -13.28 15.33 13.24
N LEU A 16 -14.56 14.95 13.21
CA LEU A 16 -15.01 13.59 12.87
C LEU A 16 -14.87 13.27 11.37
N TYR A 17 -14.95 14.28 10.50
CA TYR A 17 -14.87 14.12 9.03
C TYR A 17 -13.55 14.60 8.42
N SER A 18 -12.64 15.21 9.19
CA SER A 18 -11.27 15.39 8.72
C SER A 18 -10.69 14.00 8.53
N PRO A 19 -10.19 13.65 7.33
CA PRO A 19 -9.52 12.38 7.15
C PRO A 19 -8.35 12.37 8.12
N LEU A 20 -8.50 11.59 9.19
CA LEU A 20 -7.38 11.08 9.94
C LEU A 20 -6.40 10.64 8.85
N ILE A 21 -5.22 11.26 8.80
CA ILE A 21 -4.18 10.95 7.81
C ILE A 21 -4.19 9.44 7.68
N ALA A 22 -4.61 8.91 6.53
CA ALA A 22 -4.78 7.48 6.36
C ALA A 22 -3.40 6.90 6.62
N ALA A 23 -3.20 6.33 7.80
CA ALA A 23 -1.96 5.66 8.12
C ALA A 23 -1.84 4.58 7.05
N GLN A 24 -0.74 4.58 6.31
CA GLN A 24 -0.43 3.51 5.38
C GLN A 24 -0.36 2.23 6.22
N GLN A 25 -1.46 1.47 6.22
CA GLN A 25 -1.60 0.29 7.04
C GLN A 25 -0.94 -0.85 6.27
N PHE A 26 -0.22 -1.73 6.94
CA PHE A 26 0.38 -2.92 6.33
C PHE A 26 -0.39 -4.13 6.84
N GLU A 27 -0.81 -5.00 5.94
CA GLU A 27 -1.59 -6.19 6.25
C GLU A 27 -0.70 -7.44 6.16
N TYR A 28 -0.80 -8.30 7.16
CA TYR A 28 -0.19 -9.61 7.15
C TYR A 28 -0.81 -10.45 6.03
N ARG A 29 0.04 -11.08 5.20
CA ARG A 29 -0.41 -11.99 4.15
C ARG A 29 -0.24 -13.44 4.54
N PHE A 30 1.00 -13.84 4.82
CA PHE A 30 1.36 -15.24 5.03
C PHE A 30 2.70 -15.35 5.76
N HIS A 31 2.94 -16.48 6.43
CA HIS A 31 4.22 -16.79 7.04
C HIS A 31 4.50 -18.30 6.95
N ILE A 32 5.77 -18.67 7.05
CA ILE A 32 6.24 -20.06 7.19
C ILE A 32 7.16 -20.09 8.41
N CYS A 33 6.99 -21.10 9.26
CA CYS A 33 7.93 -21.44 10.34
C CYS A 33 8.46 -22.85 10.07
N THR A 34 9.77 -23.09 10.14
CA THR A 34 10.34 -24.42 9.89
C THR A 34 10.31 -25.27 11.16
N ASP A 35 9.44 -26.28 11.20
CA ASP A 35 9.15 -27.12 12.38
C ASP A 35 10.34 -27.84 13.03
N ASN A 36 11.42 -28.05 12.28
CA ASN A 36 12.58 -28.82 12.76
C ASN A 36 13.70 -27.97 13.38
N SER A 37 13.47 -26.67 13.59
CA SER A 37 14.48 -25.74 14.12
C SER A 37 13.88 -24.78 15.14
N THR A 38 13.94 -25.13 16.44
CA THR A 38 13.49 -24.25 17.52
C THR A 38 14.65 -23.80 18.41
N TYR A 39 14.49 -22.66 19.08
CA TYR A 39 15.46 -22.16 20.05
C TYR A 39 14.85 -22.08 21.45
N THR A 40 15.70 -22.26 22.47
CA THR A 40 15.30 -22.12 23.87
C THR A 40 15.61 -20.72 24.39
N ALA A 41 14.82 -20.24 25.36
CA ALA A 41 15.01 -18.92 25.97
C ALA A 41 16.39 -18.71 26.63
N ASN A 42 17.06 -19.79 27.05
CA ASN A 42 18.40 -19.73 27.68
C ASN A 42 19.56 -19.54 26.68
N SER A 43 19.30 -19.57 25.37
CA SER A 43 20.32 -19.34 24.34
C SER A 43 20.51 -17.84 24.08
N SER A 44 21.60 -17.46 23.38
CA SER A 44 21.77 -16.07 22.93
C SER A 44 20.97 -15.76 21.66
N PHE A 45 20.31 -16.77 21.08
CA PHE A 45 19.54 -16.62 19.84
C PHE A 45 18.42 -15.57 19.92
N PRO A 46 17.58 -15.48 20.98
CA PRO A 46 16.49 -14.50 21.04
C PRO A 46 16.98 -13.05 21.03
N SER A 47 18.07 -12.75 21.75
CA SER A 47 18.65 -11.41 21.78
C SER A 47 19.31 -11.06 20.46
N ASN A 48 20.04 -12.02 19.85
CA ASN A 48 20.62 -11.85 18.52
C ASN A 48 19.55 -11.66 17.43
N LEU A 49 18.42 -12.37 17.52
CA LEU A 49 17.27 -12.20 16.62
C LEU A 49 16.68 -10.79 16.75
N ASN A 50 16.45 -10.30 17.98
CA ASN A 50 15.92 -8.96 18.18
C ASN A 50 16.87 -7.86 17.66
N ALA A 51 18.19 -8.02 17.87
CA ALA A 51 19.20 -7.13 17.32
C ALA A 51 19.20 -7.15 15.79
N THR A 52 19.16 -8.35 15.19
CA THR A 52 19.10 -8.53 13.72
C THR A 52 17.88 -7.84 13.12
N LEU A 53 16.69 -8.06 13.69
CA LEU A 53 15.45 -7.43 13.22
C LEU A 53 15.46 -5.90 13.40
N SER A 54 16.12 -5.38 14.44
CA SER A 54 16.31 -3.93 14.64
C SER A 54 17.14 -3.32 13.52
N SER A 55 18.27 -3.94 13.22
CA SER A 55 19.19 -3.44 12.19
C SER A 55 18.63 -3.59 10.78
N LEU A 56 17.82 -4.64 10.52
CA LEU A 56 17.02 -4.78 9.29
C LEU A 56 16.13 -3.56 9.03
N TYR A 57 15.37 -3.16 10.05
CA TYR A 57 14.49 -2.00 9.97
C TYR A 57 15.24 -0.69 9.70
N GLU A 58 16.41 -0.50 10.32
CA GLU A 58 17.22 0.70 10.06
C GLU A 58 17.80 0.70 8.65
N ASN A 59 18.27 -0.46 8.16
CA ASN A 59 18.81 -0.60 6.80
C ASN A 59 17.76 -0.45 5.71
N ALA A 60 16.49 -0.81 5.97
CA ALA A 60 15.40 -0.65 5.01
C ALA A 60 15.21 0.80 4.55
N SER A 61 15.57 1.77 5.38
CA SER A 61 15.53 3.21 5.04
C SER A 61 16.61 3.64 4.05
N ARG A 62 17.67 2.84 3.91
CA ARG A 62 18.89 3.18 3.14
C ARG A 62 19.07 2.32 1.90
N SER A 63 18.25 1.28 1.75
CA SER A 63 18.34 0.31 0.66
C SER A 63 17.45 0.69 -0.52
N ASP A 64 17.87 0.25 -1.70
CA ASP A 64 17.11 0.14 -2.95
C ASP A 64 16.01 -0.95 -2.92
N GLY A 65 15.52 -1.30 -1.73
CA GLY A 65 14.53 -2.34 -1.54
C GLY A 65 15.10 -3.73 -1.22
N PHE A 66 16.42 -3.91 -1.13
CA PHE A 66 17.02 -5.17 -0.66
C PHE A 66 18.08 -4.94 0.41
N GLY A 67 18.19 -5.87 1.35
CA GLY A 67 19.33 -5.88 2.26
C GLY A 67 19.45 -7.18 3.05
N SER A 68 20.66 -7.43 3.54
CA SER A 68 20.95 -8.58 4.38
C SER A 68 21.81 -8.18 5.58
N ILE A 69 21.68 -8.94 6.66
CA ILE A 69 22.42 -8.72 7.89
C ILE A 69 22.59 -10.04 8.66
N SER A 70 23.61 -10.08 9.49
CA SER A 70 23.79 -11.16 10.44
C SER A 70 24.28 -10.65 11.79
N VAL A 71 23.79 -11.23 12.88
CA VAL A 71 24.21 -10.89 14.25
C VAL A 71 24.43 -12.18 15.04
N GLY A 72 25.42 -12.17 15.94
CA GLY A 72 25.76 -13.32 16.78
C GLY A 72 26.87 -14.18 16.22
N LYS A 73 27.14 -15.32 16.88
CA LYS A 73 28.22 -16.25 16.55
C LYS A 73 27.74 -17.70 16.73
N ASN A 74 28.42 -18.63 16.04
CA ASN A 74 28.18 -20.07 16.16
C ASN A 74 26.70 -20.45 15.93
N SER A 75 26.17 -21.37 16.74
CA SER A 75 24.78 -21.86 16.67
C SER A 75 23.70 -20.83 17.04
N ASP A 76 24.11 -19.68 17.58
CA ASP A 76 23.23 -18.58 17.98
C ASP A 76 23.31 -17.39 17.00
N ARG A 77 24.06 -17.53 15.90
CA ARG A 77 24.11 -16.51 14.84
C ARG A 77 22.81 -16.53 14.06
N VAL A 78 22.24 -15.35 13.83
CA VAL A 78 21.04 -15.14 13.05
C VAL A 78 21.43 -14.49 11.73
N PHE A 79 20.91 -15.03 10.63
CA PHE A 79 21.01 -14.44 9.30
C PHE A 79 19.62 -13.97 8.89
N ALA A 80 19.54 -12.79 8.30
CA ALA A 80 18.28 -12.28 7.80
C ALA A 80 18.49 -11.42 6.56
N LEU A 81 17.49 -11.43 5.69
CA LEU A 81 17.40 -10.58 4.53
C LEU A 81 15.98 -10.03 4.41
N PHE A 82 15.83 -8.95 3.66
CA PHE A 82 14.54 -8.44 3.24
C PHE A 82 14.55 -8.09 1.77
N LEU A 83 13.37 -8.15 1.18
CA LEU A 83 13.10 -7.71 -0.18
C LEU A 83 11.77 -6.96 -0.18
N CYS A 84 11.84 -5.66 -0.46
CA CYS A 84 10.71 -4.81 -0.81
C CYS A 84 10.52 -4.84 -2.33
N ARG A 85 9.37 -4.37 -2.81
CA ARG A 85 9.18 -4.24 -4.25
C ARG A 85 9.98 -3.05 -4.78
N GLY A 86 10.53 -3.18 -5.98
CA GLY A 86 11.43 -2.17 -6.56
C GLY A 86 10.77 -0.83 -6.91
N ASP A 87 9.44 -0.76 -6.94
CA ASP A 87 8.66 0.46 -7.17
C ASP A 87 8.09 1.07 -5.87
N ASP A 88 8.31 0.45 -4.70
CA ASP A 88 7.92 1.03 -3.41
C ASP A 88 8.90 2.15 -3.00
N SER A 89 8.39 3.21 -2.37
CA SER A 89 9.26 4.26 -1.81
C SER A 89 10.06 3.72 -0.61
N PRO A 90 11.24 4.30 -0.28
CA PRO A 90 12.02 3.90 0.89
C PRO A 90 11.22 3.93 2.20
N GLU A 91 10.30 4.88 2.35
CA GLU A 91 9.41 5.00 3.53
C GLU A 91 8.40 3.85 3.58
N SER A 92 7.83 3.48 2.43
CA SER A 92 6.89 2.37 2.35
C SER A 92 7.58 1.04 2.62
N CYS A 93 8.76 0.83 2.03
CA CYS A 93 9.61 -0.33 2.32
C CYS A 93 9.93 -0.42 3.81
N ARG A 94 10.38 0.68 4.42
CA ARG A 94 10.67 0.75 5.85
C ARG A 94 9.46 0.42 6.72
N GLY A 95 8.28 0.92 6.36
CA GLY A 95 7.02 0.57 7.02
C GLY A 95 6.71 -0.92 6.93
N CYS A 96 6.90 -1.53 5.76
CA CYS A 96 6.73 -2.96 5.53
C CYS A 96 7.65 -3.79 6.42
N ILE A 97 8.95 -3.45 6.46
CA ILE A 97 9.95 -4.15 7.28
C ILE A 97 9.67 -3.99 8.77
N LYS A 98 9.16 -2.83 9.20
CA LYS A 98 8.73 -2.62 10.58
C LYS A 98 7.62 -3.59 10.98
N THR A 99 6.56 -3.68 10.17
CA THR A 99 5.45 -4.60 10.42
C THR A 99 5.91 -6.06 10.38
N ALA A 100 6.75 -6.42 9.40
CA ALA A 100 7.31 -7.77 9.31
C ALA A 100 8.10 -8.16 10.57
N ARG A 101 8.94 -7.27 11.07
CA ARG A 101 9.70 -7.44 12.32
C ARG A 101 8.79 -7.70 13.52
N ASP A 102 7.67 -7.00 13.62
CA ASP A 102 6.77 -7.12 14.77
C ASP A 102 5.91 -8.38 14.67
N GLU A 103 5.36 -8.68 13.49
CA GLU A 103 4.51 -9.86 13.26
C GLU A 103 5.30 -11.18 13.27
N ILE A 104 6.53 -11.24 12.77
CA ILE A 104 7.27 -12.52 12.66
C ILE A 104 7.48 -13.19 14.01
N LYS A 105 7.67 -12.40 15.08
CA LYS A 105 7.81 -12.89 16.45
C LYS A 105 6.49 -13.43 17.02
N ILE A 106 5.37 -12.86 16.59
CA ILE A 106 4.02 -13.27 17.00
C ILE A 106 3.62 -14.56 16.29
N ARG A 107 3.92 -14.64 14.98
CA ARG A 107 3.49 -15.75 14.12
C ARG A 107 4.38 -16.98 14.24
N CYS A 108 5.69 -16.81 14.40
CA CYS A 108 6.66 -17.89 14.56
C CYS A 108 7.36 -17.81 15.93
N PRO A 109 6.64 -18.08 17.04
CA PRO A 109 7.26 -18.04 18.37
C PRO A 109 8.24 -19.20 18.54
N ASN A 110 9.49 -18.89 18.91
CA ASN A 110 10.56 -19.85 19.22
C ASN A 110 11.10 -20.68 18.04
N TYR A 111 10.78 -20.32 16.79
CA TYR A 111 11.36 -20.95 15.59
C TYR A 111 12.65 -20.23 15.18
N LYS A 112 13.69 -20.98 14.81
CA LYS A 112 14.97 -20.45 14.33
C LYS A 112 14.89 -19.99 12.87
N GLU A 113 14.00 -20.58 12.10
CA GLU A 113 13.79 -20.26 10.69
C GLU A 113 12.34 -19.86 10.45
N ALA A 114 12.16 -18.68 9.88
CA ALA A 114 10.87 -18.14 9.56
C ALA A 114 10.95 -17.23 8.33
N ILE A 115 9.87 -17.23 7.54
CA ILE A 115 9.68 -16.29 6.43
C ILE A 115 8.30 -15.63 6.63
N ILE A 116 8.21 -14.32 6.41
CA ILE A 116 6.96 -13.58 6.49
C ILE A 116 6.79 -12.69 5.27
N TRP A 117 5.56 -12.61 4.77
CA TRP A 117 5.16 -11.70 3.71
C TRP A 117 4.12 -10.71 4.25
N ILE A 118 4.41 -9.42 4.05
CA ILE A 118 3.56 -8.29 4.43
C ILE A 118 3.16 -7.55 3.15
N CYS A 119 1.91 -7.10 3.06
CA CYS A 119 1.39 -6.35 1.93
C CYS A 119 0.83 -4.99 2.39
N LEU A 120 0.71 -4.02 1.50
CA LEU A 120 0.06 -2.74 1.83
C LEU A 120 -1.45 -2.93 2.00
N SER A 121 -1.99 -2.56 3.16
CA SER A 121 -3.43 -2.52 3.43
C SER A 121 -4.11 -1.45 2.57
N GLY A 122 -5.33 -1.76 2.14
CA GLY A 122 -6.12 -0.94 1.23
C GLY A 122 -6.28 -1.54 -0.18
N ARG A 123 -5.49 -2.57 -0.53
CA ARG A 123 -5.60 -3.24 -1.84
C ARG A 123 -6.26 -4.62 -1.78
N VAL A 124 -6.21 -5.31 -0.64
CA VAL A 124 -7.08 -6.46 -0.40
C VAL A 124 -8.56 -6.02 -0.41
N SER A 125 -8.85 -4.83 0.12
CA SER A 125 -10.18 -4.19 0.03
C SER A 125 -10.58 -3.76 -1.38
N ASP A 126 -9.65 -3.71 -2.34
CA ASP A 126 -9.95 -3.48 -3.76
C ASP A 126 -10.38 -4.77 -4.47
N ILE A 127 -10.24 -5.95 -3.86
CA ILE A 127 -10.66 -7.22 -4.50
C ILE A 127 -12.17 -7.21 -4.80
N PRO A 128 -13.07 -6.80 -3.88
CA PRO A 128 -14.49 -6.66 -4.20
C PRO A 128 -14.78 -5.64 -5.31
N SER A 129 -13.99 -4.57 -5.46
CA SER A 129 -14.23 -3.56 -6.50
C SER A 129 -13.67 -3.96 -7.87
N CYS A 130 -12.52 -4.64 -7.90
CA CYS A 130 -11.82 -5.03 -9.13
C CYS A 130 -12.20 -6.42 -9.65
N CYS A 131 -12.49 -7.36 -8.74
CA CYS A 131 -12.49 -8.79 -9.00
C CYS A 131 -13.74 -9.52 -8.48
N SER A 132 -14.79 -8.80 -8.04
CA SER A 132 -16.02 -9.42 -7.56
C SER A 132 -16.70 -10.29 -8.64
N GLY A 133 -17.13 -11.48 -8.24
CA GLY A 133 -17.77 -12.46 -9.12
C GLY A 133 -16.83 -13.19 -10.08
N LYS A 134 -15.51 -12.98 -10.01
CA LYS A 134 -14.53 -13.73 -10.81
C LYS A 134 -14.10 -15.01 -10.10
N LEU A 135 -13.96 -16.09 -10.86
CA LEU A 135 -13.51 -17.41 -10.38
C LEU A 135 -11.97 -17.50 -10.21
N GLY A 136 -11.26 -16.42 -10.52
CA GLY A 136 -9.82 -16.28 -10.35
C GLY A 136 -9.34 -14.92 -10.84
N GLY A 137 -8.17 -14.48 -10.39
CA GLY A 137 -7.58 -13.19 -10.74
C GLY A 137 -6.19 -13.00 -10.15
N ASN A 138 -5.38 -12.16 -10.79
CA ASN A 138 -4.05 -11.78 -10.32
C ASN A 138 -3.99 -10.26 -10.14
N VAL A 139 -4.02 -9.81 -8.89
CA VAL A 139 -3.92 -8.41 -8.50
C VAL A 139 -2.45 -8.10 -8.24
N LEU A 140 -1.82 -7.46 -9.22
CA LEU A 140 -0.46 -6.93 -9.09
C LEU A 140 -0.56 -5.56 -8.40
N THR A 141 -0.05 -5.47 -7.18
CA THR A 141 0.03 -4.20 -6.43
C THR A 141 1.48 -3.80 -6.22
N PRO A 142 1.76 -2.51 -5.96
CA PRO A 142 3.12 -2.00 -5.76
C PRO A 142 3.91 -2.70 -4.65
N SER A 143 3.25 -3.40 -3.70
CA SER A 143 3.96 -4.06 -2.59
C SER A 143 3.70 -5.56 -2.52
N CYS A 144 2.85 -6.13 -3.40
CA CYS A 144 2.34 -7.49 -3.24
C CYS A 144 1.65 -8.02 -4.51
N SER A 145 1.81 -9.32 -4.83
CA SER A 145 1.10 -10.00 -5.92
C SER A 145 0.02 -10.93 -5.38
N ILE A 146 -1.25 -10.56 -5.47
CA ILE A 146 -2.41 -11.32 -4.97
C ILE A 146 -3.08 -12.10 -6.08
N ARG A 147 -2.77 -13.40 -6.16
CA ARG A 147 -3.42 -14.33 -7.06
C ARG A 147 -4.39 -15.23 -6.29
N PHE A 148 -5.63 -15.30 -6.76
CA PHE A 148 -6.64 -16.23 -6.26
C PHE A 148 -7.19 -17.02 -7.46
N GLU A 149 -7.45 -18.31 -7.27
CA GLU A 149 -7.98 -19.22 -8.29
C GLU A 149 -8.91 -20.26 -7.64
N THR A 150 -9.81 -20.81 -8.45
CA THR A 150 -10.76 -21.86 -8.03
C THR A 150 -10.15 -23.27 -8.00
N TYR A 151 -8.92 -23.43 -8.46
CA TYR A 151 -8.19 -24.70 -8.46
C TYR A 151 -6.83 -24.55 -7.75
N PRO A 152 -6.38 -25.57 -7.00
CA PRO A 152 -5.07 -25.56 -6.37
C PRO A 152 -3.98 -25.61 -7.45
N PHE A 153 -3.13 -24.58 -7.50
CA PHE A 153 -2.00 -24.47 -8.43
C PHE A 153 -0.67 -24.92 -7.82
N TYR A 154 -0.72 -25.41 -6.58
CA TYR A 154 0.30 -26.23 -5.94
C TYR A 154 -0.36 -27.54 -5.54
N THR A 155 0.38 -28.65 -5.57
CA THR A 155 -0.08 -29.96 -5.09
C THR A 155 -0.41 -29.90 -3.60
N ALA A 156 -1.64 -29.52 -3.28
CA ALA A 156 -2.24 -29.72 -1.97
C ALA A 156 -2.73 -31.17 -1.88
N PRO A 157 -2.50 -31.88 -0.75
CA PRO A 157 -3.17 -33.14 -0.50
C PRO A 157 -4.70 -32.99 -0.65
N PRO A 158 -5.42 -33.99 -1.18
CA PRO A 158 -6.86 -33.88 -1.38
C PRO A 158 -7.58 -33.61 -0.06
N ALA A 159 -8.34 -32.52 -0.01
CA ALA A 159 -9.13 -32.14 1.16
C ALA A 159 -10.28 -33.15 1.39
N PRO A 160 -10.63 -33.47 2.65
CA PRO A 160 -11.80 -34.29 2.96
C PRO A 160 -13.10 -33.59 2.53
N PRO A 161 -14.16 -34.34 2.20
CA PRO A 161 -15.41 -33.78 1.68
C PRO A 161 -16.11 -32.90 2.73
N PRO A 162 -16.68 -31.75 2.32
CA PRO A 162 -17.40 -30.86 3.24
C PRO A 162 -18.72 -31.49 3.72
N PRO A 163 -19.14 -31.26 4.99
CA PRO A 163 -20.46 -31.67 5.46
C PRO A 163 -21.57 -30.85 4.79
N ALA A 164 -22.68 -31.53 4.47
CA ALA A 164 -23.83 -30.97 3.79
C ALA A 164 -24.48 -29.81 4.57
N SER A 165 -24.72 -28.69 3.88
CA SER A 165 -25.48 -27.54 4.38
C SER A 165 -26.98 -27.86 4.44
N SER A 166 -27.60 -27.65 5.60
CA SER A 166 -29.05 -27.74 5.81
C SER A 166 -29.72 -26.37 5.69
N PRO A 167 -30.98 -26.26 5.20
CA PRO A 167 -31.58 -24.99 4.77
C PRO A 167 -32.17 -24.16 5.92
N SER A 168 -32.14 -22.83 5.74
CA SER A 168 -32.70 -21.84 6.67
C SER A 168 -34.24 -21.85 6.70
N PRO A 169 -34.90 -21.58 7.85
CA PRO A 169 -36.35 -21.45 7.93
C PRO A 169 -36.88 -20.06 7.50
N PRO A 170 -38.15 -19.96 7.07
CA PRO A 170 -38.77 -18.73 6.58
C PRO A 170 -39.32 -17.82 7.68
N THR A 171 -39.38 -16.53 7.36
CA THR A 171 -39.95 -15.42 8.17
C THR A 171 -41.49 -15.50 8.24
N PRO A 172 -42.14 -15.12 9.37
CA PRO A 172 -43.59 -14.94 9.41
C PRO A 172 -44.04 -13.48 9.12
N PRO A 173 -45.29 -13.25 8.67
CA PRO A 173 -45.84 -11.93 8.33
C PRO A 173 -46.79 -11.34 9.39
N THR A 174 -47.18 -10.06 9.15
CA THR A 174 -48.41 -9.33 9.58
C THR A 174 -48.47 -8.84 11.04
N THR A 175 -49.07 -7.71 11.46
CA THR A 175 -49.92 -6.63 10.89
C THR A 175 -49.78 -5.37 11.75
N ALA A 176 -50.12 -4.22 11.16
CA ALA A 176 -50.23 -2.86 11.70
C ALA A 176 -50.96 -2.65 13.04
N LEU A 177 -50.56 -1.59 13.75
CA LEU A 177 -51.48 -0.72 14.48
C LEU A 177 -51.04 0.76 14.31
N ASN A 178 -51.93 1.59 13.77
CA ASN A 178 -51.87 3.06 13.87
C ASN A 178 -52.22 3.49 15.31
N PRO A 179 -51.75 4.66 15.75
CA PRO A 179 -52.70 5.78 15.79
C PRO A 179 -52.14 7.10 15.23
N SER A 180 -53.09 7.86 14.70
CA SER A 180 -52.98 9.21 14.18
C SER A 180 -52.57 10.23 15.24
N GLY A 181 -51.64 11.13 14.88
CA GLY A 181 -51.40 12.40 15.54
C GLY A 181 -50.76 13.37 14.55
N LYS A 182 -51.58 14.25 13.94
CA LYS A 182 -51.15 15.22 12.93
C LYS A 182 -50.83 16.55 13.60
N ASP A 183 -49.56 16.74 13.97
CA ASP A 183 -49.08 18.08 14.34
C ASP A 183 -48.85 18.90 13.09
N ARG A 184 -49.63 19.98 12.97
CA ARG A 184 -49.52 20.96 11.89
C ARG A 184 -48.33 21.86 12.19
N VAL A 185 -47.19 21.58 11.55
CA VAL A 185 -46.06 22.52 11.51
C VAL A 185 -46.48 23.73 10.67
N SER A 186 -46.42 24.92 11.27
CA SER A 186 -46.76 26.19 10.61
C SER A 186 -45.80 26.47 9.46
N THR A 187 -46.34 26.79 8.27
CA THR A 187 -45.62 27.12 7.02
C THR A 187 -44.50 28.15 7.22
N VAL A 188 -44.58 28.99 8.25
CA VAL A 188 -43.57 29.99 8.62
C VAL A 188 -42.22 29.36 9.03
N VAL A 189 -42.23 28.19 9.69
CA VAL A 189 -41.00 27.48 10.11
C VAL A 189 -40.30 26.84 8.91
N ILE A 190 -41.06 26.33 7.94
CA ILE A 190 -40.52 25.73 6.71
C ILE A 190 -39.84 26.81 5.84
N VAL A 191 -40.45 28.00 5.71
CA VAL A 191 -39.86 29.11 4.95
C VAL A 191 -38.57 29.62 5.60
N ALA A 192 -38.51 29.74 6.93
CA ALA A 192 -37.29 30.15 7.62
C ALA A 192 -36.14 29.15 7.44
N ILE A 193 -36.44 27.85 7.52
CA ILE A 193 -35.48 26.74 7.29
C ILE A 193 -34.94 26.81 5.85
N VAL A 194 -35.81 26.94 4.85
CA VAL A 194 -35.39 26.98 3.43
C VAL A 194 -34.52 28.20 3.13
N ILE A 195 -34.80 29.35 3.74
CA ILE A 195 -33.97 30.55 3.59
C ILE A 195 -32.59 30.37 4.23
N LEU A 196 -32.52 29.81 5.45
CA LEU A 196 -31.25 29.58 6.16
C LEU A 196 -30.37 28.53 5.46
N PHE A 197 -30.94 27.41 5.01
CA PHE A 197 -30.20 26.41 4.25
C PHE A 197 -29.82 26.93 2.86
N GLY A 198 -30.70 27.69 2.20
CA GLY A 198 -30.42 28.34 0.93
C GLY A 198 -29.22 29.29 0.99
N VAL A 199 -29.16 30.16 2.00
CA VAL A 199 -28.04 31.09 2.19
C VAL A 199 -26.74 30.33 2.51
N SER A 200 -26.78 29.28 3.34
CA SER A 200 -25.61 28.46 3.66
C SER A 200 -25.05 27.73 2.43
N ILE A 201 -25.92 27.14 1.61
CA ILE A 201 -25.54 26.46 0.36
C ILE A 201 -24.94 27.46 -0.63
N VAL A 202 -25.52 28.65 -0.77
CA VAL A 202 -24.99 29.70 -1.65
C VAL A 202 -23.60 30.16 -1.17
N LEU A 203 -23.41 30.36 0.13
CA LEU A 203 -22.10 30.72 0.69
C LEU A 203 -21.06 29.60 0.48
N TRP A 204 -21.45 28.33 0.63
CA TRP A 204 -20.59 27.18 0.35
C TRP A 204 -20.18 27.09 -1.11
N ILE A 205 -21.13 27.30 -2.03
CA ILE A 205 -20.86 27.34 -3.47
C ILE A 205 -19.94 28.51 -3.81
N CYS A 206 -20.17 29.69 -3.23
CA CYS A 206 -19.33 30.86 -3.41
C CYS A 206 -17.92 30.63 -2.86
N MET A 207 -17.77 30.06 -1.67
CA MET A 207 -16.47 29.74 -1.06
C MET A 207 -15.72 28.67 -1.85
N GLY A 208 -16.42 27.61 -2.28
CA GLY A 208 -15.87 26.57 -3.16
C GLY A 208 -15.42 27.15 -4.49
N PHE A 209 -16.22 28.01 -5.11
CA PHE A 209 -15.88 28.67 -6.36
C PHE A 209 -14.72 29.68 -6.21
N CYS A 210 -14.68 30.44 -5.11
CA CYS A 210 -13.55 31.30 -4.75
C CYS A 210 -12.27 30.49 -4.52
N PHE A 211 -12.36 29.34 -3.85
CA PHE A 211 -11.24 28.45 -3.63
C PHE A 211 -10.74 27.83 -4.95
N LEU A 212 -11.64 27.37 -5.82
CA LEU A 212 -11.30 26.87 -7.15
C LEU A 212 -10.69 27.97 -8.03
N ARG A 213 -11.21 29.20 -7.98
CA ARG A 213 -10.62 30.36 -8.68
C ARG A 213 -9.25 30.73 -8.12
N ARG A 214 -9.07 30.70 -6.80
CA ARG A 214 -7.78 30.94 -6.15
C ARG A 214 -6.76 29.86 -6.51
N ARG A 215 -7.18 28.59 -6.57
CA ARG A 215 -6.36 27.46 -7.00
C ARG A 215 -6.01 27.54 -8.48
N ARG A 216 -6.95 27.96 -9.35
CA ARG A 216 -6.67 28.24 -10.78
C ARG A 216 -5.73 29.43 -10.96
N ARG A 217 -5.87 30.50 -10.16
CA ARG A 217 -4.98 31.66 -10.17
C ARG A 217 -3.58 31.30 -9.66
N ALA A 218 -3.47 30.47 -8.63
CA ALA A 218 -2.19 29.93 -8.17
C ALA A 218 -1.52 29.02 -9.22
N ARG A 219 -2.32 28.26 -10.00
CA ARG A 219 -1.81 27.46 -11.12
C ARG A 219 -1.32 28.34 -12.28
N LYS A 220 -2.07 29.39 -12.63
CA LYS A 220 -1.67 30.37 -13.67
C LYS A 220 -0.43 31.19 -13.26
N ASN A 221 -0.32 31.55 -11.98
CA ASN A 221 0.88 32.21 -11.44
C ASN A 221 2.09 31.28 -11.38
N ARG A 222 1.89 29.96 -11.32
CA ARG A 222 2.97 28.96 -11.36
C ARG A 222 3.43 28.67 -12.80
N GLU A 223 2.55 28.85 -13.77
CA GLU A 223 2.86 28.77 -15.22
C GLU A 223 3.57 30.04 -15.72
N SER A 224 3.30 31.23 -15.15
CA SER A 224 3.98 32.48 -15.51
C SER A 224 5.29 32.77 -14.75
N VAL A 225 5.77 31.82 -13.93
CA VAL A 225 7.06 31.93 -13.21
C VAL A 225 8.14 31.07 -13.87
N GLU A 226 7.78 30.25 -14.86
CA GLU A 226 8.68 29.37 -15.61
C GLU A 226 9.00 29.94 -17.01
N GLU A 227 9.00 31.27 -17.16
CA GLU A 227 9.47 31.96 -18.36
C GLU A 227 10.43 33.08 -17.92
N ASN A 228 11.55 32.68 -17.31
CA ASN A 228 12.80 33.45 -17.19
C ASN A 228 13.93 32.52 -16.69
N ASP A 229 14.17 31.39 -17.37
CA ASP A 229 15.53 30.85 -17.50
C ASP A 229 15.60 29.93 -18.73
N VAL A 230 16.76 29.93 -19.35
CA VAL A 230 17.03 29.53 -20.73
C VAL A 230 17.21 28.01 -20.87
N GLY A 231 16.65 27.41 -21.93
CA GLY A 231 17.20 26.20 -22.56
C GLY A 231 16.20 25.05 -22.77
N ASP A 232 16.08 24.60 -24.01
CA ASP A 232 15.33 23.43 -24.50
C ASP A 232 15.40 22.20 -23.58
N GLU A 233 14.25 21.55 -23.37
CA GLU A 233 13.99 20.12 -23.65
C GLU A 233 12.81 19.60 -22.79
N ILE A 234 11.79 19.08 -23.45
CA ILE A 234 10.60 18.49 -22.82
C ILE A 234 11.04 17.19 -22.14
N THR A 235 11.21 17.20 -20.82
CA THR A 235 11.44 15.97 -20.02
C THR A 235 10.14 15.18 -19.88
N THR A 236 9.83 14.38 -20.90
CA THR A 236 8.94 13.23 -20.75
C THR A 236 9.58 12.22 -19.81
N VAL A 237 8.93 11.99 -18.68
CA VAL A 237 9.13 10.87 -17.75
C VAL A 237 9.90 9.67 -18.34
N GLU A 238 11.16 9.56 -17.93
CA GLU A 238 12.02 8.38 -17.80
C GLU A 238 11.47 7.07 -18.40
N SER A 239 11.56 6.93 -19.72
CA SER A 239 11.62 5.61 -20.36
C SER A 239 13.09 5.19 -20.35
N LEU A 240 13.40 4.04 -19.75
CA LEU A 240 14.72 3.38 -19.76
C LEU A 240 15.13 2.88 -21.17
N GLN A 241 14.86 3.67 -22.20
CA GLN A 241 15.31 3.41 -23.57
C GLN A 241 16.69 4.06 -23.69
N PHE A 242 17.73 3.25 -23.63
CA PHE A 242 19.07 3.71 -23.95
C PHE A 242 19.19 3.87 -25.46
N ASP A 243 19.70 5.02 -25.91
CA ASP A 243 20.04 5.21 -27.33
C ASP A 243 21.08 4.19 -27.77
N LEU A 244 20.97 3.73 -29.03
CA LEU A 244 21.92 2.79 -29.61
C LEU A 244 23.36 3.31 -29.53
N SER A 245 23.56 4.62 -29.71
CA SER A 245 24.87 5.28 -29.56
C SER A 245 25.43 5.16 -28.14
N THR A 246 24.57 5.22 -27.12
CA THR A 246 24.95 5.03 -25.71
C THR A 246 25.35 3.58 -25.46
N ILE A 247 24.60 2.62 -26.01
CA ILE A 247 24.92 1.19 -25.90
C ILE A 247 26.22 0.86 -26.63
N GLU A 248 26.43 1.41 -27.84
CA GLU A 248 27.67 1.28 -28.60
C GLU A 248 28.85 1.85 -27.82
N ALA A 249 28.74 3.06 -27.26
CA ALA A 249 29.80 3.65 -26.45
C ALA A 249 30.11 2.79 -25.20
N ALA A 250 29.07 2.31 -24.52
CA ALA A 250 29.19 1.56 -23.28
C ALA A 250 29.77 0.13 -23.48
N THR A 251 29.51 -0.49 -24.63
CA THR A 251 30.01 -1.81 -25.02
C THR A 251 31.31 -1.76 -25.83
N ASN A 252 31.85 -0.56 -26.08
CA ASN A 252 32.98 -0.33 -26.99
C ASN A 252 32.71 -0.90 -28.39
N ASN A 253 31.60 -0.44 -28.98
CA ASN A 253 31.06 -0.86 -30.28
C ASN A 253 30.90 -2.37 -30.40
N PHE A 254 30.31 -3.00 -29.37
CA PHE A 254 30.12 -4.46 -29.30
C PHE A 254 31.42 -5.25 -29.51
N SER A 255 32.52 -4.77 -28.90
CA SER A 255 33.81 -5.45 -28.98
C SER A 255 33.70 -6.90 -28.47
N PRO A 256 34.31 -7.88 -29.17
CA PRO A 256 34.31 -9.28 -28.71
C PRO A 256 34.96 -9.46 -27.35
N ASP A 257 35.85 -8.56 -26.92
CA ASP A 257 36.46 -8.57 -25.58
C ASP A 257 35.43 -8.37 -24.46
N ASN A 258 34.28 -7.76 -24.79
CA ASN A 258 33.17 -7.55 -23.88
C ASN A 258 32.09 -8.63 -24.01
N LYS A 259 32.21 -9.62 -24.90
CA LYS A 259 31.18 -10.65 -25.07
C LYS A 259 31.17 -11.63 -23.88
N LEU A 260 30.06 -11.68 -23.16
CA LEU A 260 29.82 -12.59 -22.04
C LEU A 260 29.37 -13.98 -22.49
N GLY A 261 28.70 -14.07 -23.64
CA GLY A 261 28.24 -15.35 -24.18
C GLY A 261 27.29 -15.18 -25.37
N GLU A 262 26.88 -16.31 -25.94
CA GLU A 262 25.90 -16.39 -27.01
C GLU A 262 25.00 -17.60 -26.79
N GLY A 263 23.70 -17.43 -27.00
CA GLY A 263 22.71 -18.50 -26.90
C GLY A 263 21.55 -18.30 -27.87
N GLY A 264 20.46 -19.05 -27.68
CA GLY A 264 19.26 -18.97 -28.54
C GLY A 264 18.54 -17.61 -28.55
N PHE A 265 19.02 -16.65 -27.76
CA PHE A 265 18.49 -15.29 -27.66
C PHE A 265 19.50 -14.22 -28.13
N GLY A 266 20.61 -14.63 -28.76
CA GLY A 266 21.64 -13.72 -29.30
C GLY A 266 22.89 -13.60 -28.42
N GLU A 267 23.71 -12.62 -28.77
CA GLU A 267 24.98 -12.30 -28.10
C GLU A 267 24.74 -11.38 -26.89
N VAL A 268 25.47 -11.62 -25.81
CA VAL A 268 25.40 -10.81 -24.59
C VAL A 268 26.74 -10.13 -24.36
N TYR A 269 26.74 -8.82 -24.15
CA TYR A 269 27.95 -8.01 -23.94
C TYR A 269 27.97 -7.39 -22.53
N ASN A 270 29.16 -7.29 -21.96
CA ASN A 270 29.46 -6.58 -20.73
C ASN A 270 29.61 -5.09 -21.01
N VAL A 271 29.11 -4.25 -20.10
CA VAL A 271 29.25 -2.81 -20.18
C VAL A 271 30.45 -2.38 -19.35
N SER A 272 31.54 -1.99 -20.01
CA SER A 272 32.81 -1.66 -19.35
C SER A 272 32.95 -0.18 -18.99
N ASN A 273 32.06 0.71 -19.48
CA ASN A 273 32.30 2.16 -19.46
C ASN A 273 31.06 3.02 -19.14
N LEU A 274 30.22 2.60 -18.19
CA LEU A 274 29.21 3.51 -17.61
C LEU A 274 29.86 4.34 -16.50
N GLN A 275 30.30 5.55 -16.85
CA GLN A 275 30.54 6.57 -15.84
C GLN A 275 29.17 7.05 -15.35
N CYS A 276 28.82 6.78 -14.09
CA CYS A 276 27.63 7.39 -13.49
C CYS A 276 27.80 8.91 -13.52
N ILE A 277 26.95 9.60 -14.28
CA ILE A 277 26.81 11.07 -14.23
C ILE A 277 25.79 11.39 -13.15
#